data_AF-X1QBE1-F1
#
_entry.id   AF-X1QBE1-F1
#
_cell.length_a   1.000
_cell.length_b   1.000
_cell.length_c   1.000
_cell.angle_alpha   90.00
_cell.angle_beta   90.00
_cell.angle_gamma   90.00
#
_symmetry.space_group_name_H-M   'P 1'
#
loop_
_entity.id
_entity.type
_entity.pdbx_description
1 polymer ?
#
loop_
_entity_poly.entity_id
_entity_poly.type
_entity_poly.pdbx_seq_one_letter_code
_entity_poly.pdbx_strand_id
1 'polypeptide(L)'
;IAKSAKDEFKKCDTMEKFFEKIVEEAKKSVERTPLLLDVLKEADVVDAGGQGLYIIFLGMLSRLKGEELKPTVTTKGVEFMGLGQQKGELTYTYCTEFLLEGKNIDIDKLKSYIEKRGNSVLVVGDSE
;
A
#
# COMPACT_ATOMS: atom_id res chain seq x y z
N ILE A 1 -4.18 13.16 6.15
CA ILE A 1 -5.40 12.39 6.47
C ILE A 1 -5.73 12.31 7.97
N ALA A 2 -5.02 11.53 8.80
CA ALA A 2 -5.43 11.30 10.21
C ALA A 2 -5.60 12.58 11.06
N LYS A 3 -4.72 13.57 10.87
CA LYS A 3 -4.86 14.89 11.52
C LYS A 3 -6.16 15.59 11.09
N SER A 4 -6.41 15.69 9.78
CA SER A 4 -7.66 16.25 9.25
C SER A 4 -8.88 15.50 9.76
N ALA A 5 -8.82 14.17 9.88
CA ALA A 5 -9.91 13.40 10.47
C ALA A 5 -10.22 13.81 11.91
N LYS A 6 -9.20 13.98 12.76
CA LYS A 6 -9.40 14.47 14.12
C LYS A 6 -9.99 15.88 14.16
N ASP A 7 -9.51 16.76 13.26
CA ASP A 7 -9.95 18.16 13.21
C ASP A 7 -11.40 18.29 12.71
N GLU A 8 -11.80 17.48 11.73
CA GLU A 8 -13.12 17.54 11.10
C GLU A 8 -14.19 16.72 11.84
N PHE A 9 -13.79 15.72 12.63
CA PHE A 9 -14.73 14.87 13.38
C PHE A 9 -15.69 15.67 14.26
N LYS A 10 -15.23 16.78 14.87
CA LYS A 10 -16.07 17.65 15.71
C LYS A 10 -16.84 18.72 14.93
N LYS A 11 -16.52 18.93 13.66
CA LYS A 11 -17.09 19.98 12.81
C LYS A 11 -18.15 19.48 11.83
N CYS A 12 -18.19 18.17 11.61
CA CYS A 12 -19.10 17.54 10.66
C CYS A 12 -20.29 16.92 11.40
N ASP A 13 -21.50 17.31 11.00
CA ASP A 13 -22.74 16.80 11.62
C ASP A 13 -23.20 15.46 11.01
N THR A 14 -22.63 15.07 9.86
CA THR A 14 -22.99 13.83 9.16
C THR A 14 -21.74 13.09 8.68
N MET A 15 -21.87 11.76 8.56
CA MET A 15 -20.81 10.91 8.01
C MET A 15 -20.47 11.28 6.57
N GLU A 16 -21.45 11.69 5.76
CA GLU A 16 -21.23 12.16 4.39
C GLU A 16 -20.27 13.36 4.37
N LYS A 17 -20.59 14.44 5.09
CA LYS A 17 -19.75 15.64 5.16
C LYS A 17 -18.34 15.33 5.71
N PHE A 18 -18.27 14.45 6.70
CA PHE A 18 -16.99 13.97 7.22
C PHE A 18 -16.17 13.29 6.13
N PHE A 19 -16.75 12.29 5.43
CA PHE A 19 -16.06 11.58 4.37
C PHE A 19 -15.73 12.46 3.16
N GLU A 20 -16.52 13.50 2.84
CA GLU A 20 -16.14 14.50 1.83
C GLU A 20 -14.80 15.16 2.18
N LYS A 21 -14.62 15.57 3.44
CA LYS A 21 -13.35 16.15 3.91
C LYS A 21 -12.21 15.15 3.91
N ILE A 22 -12.47 13.90 4.34
CA ILE A 22 -11.46 12.84 4.32
C ILE A 22 -11.00 12.52 2.91
N VAL A 23 -11.94 12.39 1.96
CA VAL A 23 -11.64 12.09 0.55
C VAL A 23 -10.86 13.23 -0.09
N GLU A 24 -11.24 14.48 0.18
CA GLU A 24 -10.51 15.66 -0.29
C GLU A 24 -9.05 15.66 0.21
N GLU A 25 -8.85 15.45 1.52
CA GLU A 25 -7.52 15.40 2.10
C GLU A 25 -6.72 14.16 1.67
N ALA A 26 -7.37 13.02 1.48
CA ALA A 26 -6.73 11.80 0.98
C ALA A 26 -6.21 12.00 -0.44
N LYS A 27 -7.01 12.60 -1.33
CA LYS A 27 -6.58 12.94 -2.69
C LYS A 27 -5.35 13.85 -2.67
N LYS A 28 -5.40 14.95 -1.91
CA LYS A 28 -4.26 15.88 -1.76
C LYS A 28 -3.04 15.19 -1.17
N SER A 29 -3.25 14.25 -0.24
CA SER A 29 -2.15 13.49 0.36
C SER A 29 -1.44 12.61 -0.65
N VAL A 30 -2.19 11.95 -1.54
CA VAL A 30 -1.64 11.12 -2.63
C VAL A 30 -0.92 11.97 -3.66
N GLU A 31 -1.49 13.11 -4.07
CA GLU A 31 -0.84 14.06 -4.99
C GLU A 31 0.50 14.59 -4.46
N ARG A 32 0.68 14.61 -3.13
CA ARG A 32 1.94 15.03 -2.49
C ARG A 32 2.99 13.92 -2.38
N THR A 33 2.65 12.65 -2.60
CA THR A 33 3.60 11.55 -2.39
C THR A 33 4.86 11.64 -3.27
N PRO A 34 4.83 12.16 -4.51
CA PRO A 34 6.06 12.36 -5.28
C PRO A 34 7.01 13.39 -4.63
N LEU A 35 6.50 14.30 -3.78
CA LEU A 35 7.33 15.26 -3.05
C LEU A 35 8.01 14.65 -1.81
N LEU A 36 7.59 13.45 -1.40
CA LEU A 36 8.08 12.79 -0.19
C LEU A 36 9.18 11.77 -0.47
N LEU A 37 9.23 11.21 -1.69
CA LEU A 37 10.16 10.17 -2.10
C LEU A 37 10.66 10.43 -3.52
N ASP A 38 11.97 10.54 -3.70
CA ASP A 38 12.59 10.84 -5.00
C ASP A 38 12.25 9.80 -6.07
N VAL A 39 12.18 8.52 -5.69
CA VAL A 39 11.83 7.42 -6.62
C VAL A 39 10.44 7.56 -7.24
N LEU A 40 9.48 8.12 -6.50
CA LEU A 40 8.12 8.35 -7.02
C LEU A 40 8.10 9.55 -7.97
N LYS A 41 8.90 10.58 -7.65
CA LYS A 41 9.07 11.78 -8.47
C LYS A 41 9.70 11.48 -9.82
N GLU A 42 10.78 10.70 -9.82
CA GLU A 42 11.51 10.31 -11.03
C GLU A 42 10.65 9.46 -11.97
N ALA A 43 9.82 8.58 -11.39
CA ALA A 43 8.91 7.72 -12.14
C ALA A 43 7.59 8.41 -12.55
N ASP A 44 7.34 9.65 -12.11
CA ASP A 44 6.09 10.40 -12.33
C ASP A 44 4.83 9.62 -11.89
N VAL A 45 4.92 8.98 -10.72
CA VAL A 45 3.86 8.15 -10.13
C VAL A 45 3.57 8.54 -8.69
N VAL A 46 2.36 8.21 -8.23
CA VAL A 46 1.95 8.38 -6.83
C VAL A 46 2.16 7.08 -6.04
N ASP A 47 2.15 7.18 -4.71
CA ASP A 47 2.20 6.00 -3.84
C ASP A 47 0.94 5.14 -4.01
N ALA A 48 1.14 3.87 -4.35
CA ALA A 48 0.04 2.93 -4.58
C ALA A 48 -0.76 2.63 -3.30
N GLY A 49 -0.09 2.60 -2.15
CA GLY A 49 -0.76 2.39 -0.85
C GLY A 49 -1.71 3.55 -0.50
N GLY A 50 -1.21 4.78 -0.64
CA GLY A 50 -1.98 6.00 -0.47
C GLY A 50 -3.14 6.10 -1.45
N GLN A 51 -2.90 5.80 -2.73
CA GLN A 51 -3.94 5.76 -3.76
C GLN A 51 -5.03 4.74 -3.43
N GLY A 52 -4.64 3.54 -2.97
CA GLY A 52 -5.57 2.50 -2.52
C GLY A 52 -6.45 2.97 -1.36
N LEU A 53 -5.85 3.62 -0.35
CA LEU A 53 -6.58 4.18 0.78
C LEU A 53 -7.55 5.28 0.37
N TYR A 54 -7.14 6.17 -0.55
CA TYR A 54 -8.01 7.18 -1.14
C TYR A 54 -9.22 6.54 -1.85
N ILE A 55 -9.01 5.50 -2.65
CA ILE A 55 -10.09 4.76 -3.33
C ILE A 55 -11.05 4.13 -2.33
N ILE A 56 -10.55 3.54 -1.23
CA ILE A 56 -11.41 2.97 -0.17
C ILE A 56 -12.31 4.06 0.42
N PHE A 57 -11.78 5.24 0.75
CA PHE A 57 -12.59 6.34 1.28
C PHE A 57 -13.57 6.91 0.25
N LEU A 58 -13.17 6.99 -1.02
CA LEU A 58 -14.05 7.38 -2.10
C LEU A 58 -15.22 6.38 -2.24
N GLY A 59 -14.92 5.08 -2.12
CA GLY A 59 -15.87 3.97 -2.01
C GLY A 59 -16.93 4.20 -0.96
N MET A 60 -16.47 4.47 0.27
CA MET A 60 -17.33 4.75 1.41
C MET A 60 -18.20 5.99 1.17
N LEU A 61 -17.63 7.07 0.64
CA LEU A 61 -18.36 8.30 0.35
C LEU A 61 -19.45 8.11 -0.71
N SER A 62 -19.15 7.44 -1.83
CA SER A 62 -20.14 7.17 -2.87
C SER A 62 -21.29 6.33 -2.33
N ARG A 63 -21.00 5.33 -1.49
CA ARG A 63 -22.07 4.55 -0.85
C ARG A 63 -22.94 5.39 0.07
N LEU A 64 -22.35 6.32 0.84
CA LEU A 64 -23.11 7.23 1.68
C LEU A 64 -24.02 8.13 0.85
N LYS A 65 -23.52 8.66 -0.29
CA LYS A 65 -24.30 9.49 -1.23
C LYS A 65 -25.35 8.74 -2.05
N GLY A 66 -25.39 7.40 -1.97
CA GLY A 66 -26.25 6.58 -2.83
C GLY A 66 -25.80 6.55 -4.30
N GLU A 67 -24.55 6.91 -4.56
CA GLU A 67 -23.95 6.94 -5.89
C GLU A 67 -23.21 5.62 -6.18
N GLU A 68 -23.30 5.14 -7.42
CA GLU A 68 -22.41 4.07 -7.87
C GLU A 68 -21.01 4.62 -8.13
N LEU A 69 -20.01 3.95 -7.59
CA LEU A 69 -18.63 4.31 -7.83
C LEU A 69 -18.24 3.85 -9.24
N LYS A 70 -18.14 4.80 -10.17
CA LYS A 70 -17.52 4.50 -11.46
C LYS A 70 -16.01 4.41 -11.23
N PRO A 71 -15.36 3.28 -11.55
CA PRO A 71 -13.92 3.16 -11.38
C PRO A 71 -13.20 4.11 -12.35
N THR A 72 -12.76 5.27 -11.86
CA THR A 72 -11.99 6.26 -12.63
C THR A 72 -10.48 6.05 -12.47
N VAL A 73 -10.04 4.83 -12.18
CA VAL A 73 -8.62 4.53 -11.98
C VAL A 73 -7.98 4.27 -13.34
N THR A 74 -7.67 5.34 -14.06
CA THR A 74 -6.56 5.33 -15.02
C THR A 74 -5.28 5.54 -14.23
N THR A 75 -4.82 4.49 -13.54
CA THR A 75 -3.36 4.39 -13.41
C THR A 75 -2.88 4.12 -14.83
N LYS A 76 -1.94 4.92 -15.36
CA LYS A 76 -0.99 4.33 -16.30
C LYS A 76 -0.41 3.20 -15.49
N GLY A 77 -0.86 1.97 -15.76
CA GLY A 77 -0.32 0.81 -15.09
C GLY A 77 1.17 0.93 -15.29
N VAL A 78 1.89 1.24 -14.22
CA VAL A 78 3.28 0.82 -14.16
C VAL A 78 3.12 -0.68 -14.35
N GLU A 79 3.50 -1.19 -15.52
CA GLU A 79 3.79 -2.60 -15.64
C GLU A 79 4.62 -2.89 -14.41
N PHE A 80 4.07 -3.67 -13.49
CA PHE A 80 4.69 -3.96 -12.22
C PHE A 80 6.03 -4.59 -12.60
N MET A 81 7.10 -3.78 -12.68
CA MET A 81 8.44 -4.22 -13.00
C MET A 81 8.83 -5.03 -11.80
N GLY A 82 8.51 -6.31 -11.90
CA GLY A 82 8.25 -7.14 -10.76
C GLY A 82 9.46 -7.19 -9.85
N LEU A 83 9.24 -6.80 -8.60
CA LEU A 83 9.77 -7.60 -7.51
C LEU A 83 9.01 -8.93 -7.53
N GLY A 84 9.39 -9.80 -8.47
CA GLY A 84 8.91 -11.17 -8.59
C GLY A 84 7.41 -11.32 -8.85
N GLN A 85 6.95 -11.11 -10.09
CA GLN A 85 5.87 -11.96 -10.58
C GLN A 85 6.44 -13.39 -10.64
N GLN A 86 6.37 -14.13 -9.53
CA GLN A 86 6.46 -15.57 -9.63
C GLN A 86 5.28 -16.01 -10.48
N LYS A 87 5.56 -16.58 -11.65
CA LYS A 87 4.58 -17.25 -12.49
C LYS A 87 4.09 -18.49 -11.72
N GLY A 88 3.06 -18.32 -10.90
CA GLY A 88 2.43 -19.41 -10.14
C GLY A 88 1.31 -18.90 -9.25
N GLU A 89 0.29 -19.73 -9.03
CA GLU A 89 -0.71 -19.45 -7.99
C GLU A 89 -0.01 -19.42 -6.63
N LEU A 90 -0.24 -18.36 -5.86
CA LEU A 90 0.18 -18.31 -4.47
C LEU A 90 -0.74 -19.22 -3.66
N THR A 91 -0.21 -20.36 -3.21
CA THR A 91 -0.91 -21.29 -2.30
C THR A 91 -1.35 -20.57 -1.02
N TYR A 92 -0.55 -19.59 -0.58
CA TYR A 92 -0.77 -18.81 0.63
C TYR A 92 -0.74 -17.31 0.30
N THR A 93 -1.81 -16.60 0.65
CA THR A 93 -1.99 -15.16 0.37
C THR A 93 -1.66 -14.28 1.57
N TYR A 94 -0.80 -14.77 2.47
CA TYR A 94 -0.35 -14.05 3.66
C TYR A 94 1.19 -14.08 3.71
N CYS A 95 1.78 -12.99 4.19
CA CYS A 95 3.21 -12.92 4.46
C CYS A 95 3.52 -13.53 5.83
N THR A 96 4.69 -14.14 5.97
CA THR A 96 5.26 -14.53 7.26
C THR A 96 6.68 -13.99 7.32
N GLU A 97 6.96 -13.16 8.32
CA GLU A 97 8.18 -12.37 8.41
C GLU A 97 8.88 -12.68 9.74
N PHE A 98 10.20 -12.85 9.69
CA PHE A 98 11.05 -13.09 10.85
C PHE A 98 12.25 -12.15 10.80
N LEU A 99 12.58 -11.53 11.93
CA LEU A 99 13.86 -10.87 12.15
C LEU A 99 14.72 -11.80 13.01
N LEU A 100 15.89 -12.15 12.51
CA LEU A 100 16.81 -13.08 13.16
C LEU A 100 18.10 -12.33 13.50
N GLU A 101 18.54 -12.46 14.74
CA GLU A 101 19.81 -11.91 15.22
C GLU A 101 20.66 -13.06 15.77
N GLY A 102 21.93 -13.11 15.38
CA GLY A 102 22.83 -14.17 15.80
C GLY A 102 24.16 -14.10 15.06
N LYS A 103 25.18 -14.77 15.61
CA LYS A 103 26.51 -14.80 15.00
C LYS A 103 26.63 -15.92 13.99
N ASN A 104 27.32 -15.67 12.88
CA ASN A 104 27.61 -16.67 11.84
C ASN A 104 26.35 -17.36 11.30
N ILE A 105 25.27 -16.60 11.06
CA ILE A 105 24.07 -17.15 10.42
C ILE A 105 24.41 -17.47 8.96
N ASP A 106 24.23 -18.73 8.58
CA ASP A 106 24.38 -19.18 7.20
C ASP A 106 23.11 -18.82 6.41
N ILE A 107 23.17 -17.67 5.72
CA ILE A 107 22.07 -17.11 4.95
C ILE A 107 21.63 -18.05 3.82
N ASP A 108 22.57 -18.67 3.12
CA ASP A 108 22.27 -19.57 1.99
C ASP A 108 21.55 -20.84 2.46
N LYS A 109 21.99 -21.39 3.60
CA LYS A 109 21.33 -22.54 4.22
C LYS A 109 19.94 -22.18 4.73
N LEU A 110 19.77 -21.00 5.32
CA LEU A 110 18.46 -20.52 5.77
C LEU A 110 17.51 -20.34 4.58
N LYS A 111 17.97 -19.68 3.52
CA LYS A 111 17.21 -19.49 2.28
C LYS A 111 16.76 -20.83 1.69
N SER A 112 17.69 -21.77 1.51
CA SER A 112 17.41 -23.13 1.01
C SER A 112 16.40 -23.90 1.88
N TYR A 113 16.38 -23.63 3.20
CA TYR A 113 15.43 -24.24 4.12
C TYR A 113 14.01 -23.65 3.99
N ILE A 114 13.91 -22.33 3.81
CA ILE A 114 12.62 -21.62 3.72
C ILE A 114 11.99 -21.76 2.33
N GLU A 115 12.77 -21.82 1.25
CA GLU A 115 12.29 -22.06 -0.12
C GLU A 115 11.47 -23.35 -0.27
N LYS A 116 11.70 -24.34 0.59
CA LYS A 116 10.91 -25.59 0.63
C LYS A 116 9.51 -25.42 1.23
N ARG A 117 9.20 -24.26 1.82
CA ARG A 117 7.98 -24.00 2.61
C ARG A 117 7.15 -22.84 2.09
N GLY A 118 7.64 -22.07 1.12
CA GLY A 118 6.96 -20.90 0.61
C GLY A 118 7.17 -20.71 -0.89
N ASN A 119 6.17 -20.13 -1.55
CA ASN A 119 6.21 -19.83 -2.98
C ASN A 119 6.64 -18.39 -3.27
N SER A 120 7.09 -17.62 -2.28
CA SER A 120 7.60 -16.25 -2.47
C SER A 120 8.57 -15.90 -1.34
N VAL A 121 9.73 -16.55 -1.34
CA VAL A 121 10.72 -16.44 -0.26
C VAL A 121 11.75 -15.37 -0.57
N LEU A 122 11.96 -14.47 0.38
CA LEU A 122 13.04 -13.48 0.39
C LEU A 122 13.81 -13.63 1.71
N VAL A 123 15.13 -13.75 1.62
CA VAL A 123 16.03 -13.74 2.78
C VAL A 123 17.09 -12.68 2.51
N VAL A 124 17.18 -11.70 3.40
CA VAL A 124 18.13 -10.58 3.34
C VAL A 124 18.82 -10.50 4.70
N GLY A 125 20.12 -10.27 4.69
CA GLY A 125 20.94 -10.11 5.88
C GLY A 125 22.41 -9.93 5.46
N ASP A 126 23.24 -9.49 6.40
CA ASP A 126 24.69 -9.50 6.23
C ASP A 126 25.34 -10.48 7.23
N SER A 127 26.67 -10.56 7.17
CA SER A 127 27.48 -11.44 7.99
C SER A 127 28.06 -10.76 9.24
N GLU A 128 27.63 -9.55 9.59
CA GLU A 128 28.07 -8.85 10.81
C GLU A 128 27.41 -9.41 12.08
#